data_AF-A0A7C1CNK7-F1
#
_entry.id   AF-A0A7C1CNK7-F1
#
_cell.length_a   1.000
_cell.length_b   1.000
_cell.length_c   1.000
_cell.angle_alpha   90.00
_cell.angle_beta   90.00
_cell.angle_gamma   90.00
#
_symmetry.space_group_name_H-M   'P 1'
#
loop_
_entity.id
_entity.type
_entity.pdbx_description
1 polymer ?
#
loop_
_entity_poly.entity_id
_entity_poly.type
_entity_poly.pdbx_seq_one_letter_code
_entity_poly.pdbx_strand_id
1 'polypeptide(L)' 'MSEVINAHIISHTHWDREWFLNSKYTNEWLVPFFDSLFKMLEKESNYRFVLDGQTLIVEDYLD' A
#
# COMPACT_ATOMS: atom_id res chain seq x y z
N MET A 1 15.65 -30.17 -19.80
CA MET A 1 15.53 -29.49 -18.50
C MET A 1 14.56 -28.34 -18.70
N SER A 2 13.55 -28.18 -17.84
CA SER A 2 12.67 -27.01 -17.90
C SER A 2 13.47 -25.75 -17.56
N GLU A 3 13.20 -24.66 -18.25
CA GLU A 3 13.85 -23.36 -18.02
C GLU A 3 13.46 -22.80 -16.64
N VAL A 4 14.42 -22.20 -15.93
CA VAL A 4 14.16 -21.55 -14.64
C VAL A 4 13.67 -20.13 -14.91
N ILE A 5 12.46 -19.82 -14.47
CA ILE A 5 11.85 -18.49 -14.60
C ILE A 5 12.02 -17.74 -13.27
N ASN A 6 12.57 -16.54 -13.33
CA ASN A 6 12.57 -15.61 -12.20
C ASN A 6 11.31 -14.75 -12.24
N ALA A 7 10.48 -14.85 -11.21
CA ALA A 7 9.30 -14.00 -11.04
C ALA A 7 9.56 -12.95 -9.95
N HIS A 8 9.26 -11.68 -10.27
CA HIS A 8 9.31 -10.59 -9.31
C HIS A 8 7.89 -10.27 -8.84
N ILE A 9 7.66 -10.33 -7.53
CA ILE A 9 6.38 -10.01 -6.91
C ILE A 9 6.51 -8.66 -6.24
N ILE A 10 5.66 -7.71 -6.64
CA ILE A 10 5.60 -6.37 -6.06
C ILE A 10 4.25 -6.22 -5.38
N SER A 11 4.24 -6.21 -4.06
CA SER A 11 3.04 -5.87 -3.30
C SER A 11 2.81 -4.37 -3.36
N HIS A 12 1.63 -3.97 -3.83
CA HIS A 12 1.16 -2.59 -3.82
C HIS A 12 -0.36 -2.60 -3.70
N THR A 13 -0.93 -1.43 -3.42
CA THR A 13 -2.33 -1.13 -3.72
C THR A 13 -2.35 0.04 -4.68
N HIS A 14 -3.25 0.02 -5.66
CA HIS A 14 -3.59 1.24 -6.37
C HIS A 14 -4.53 2.04 -5.48
N TRP A 15 -4.24 3.31 -5.23
CA TRP A 15 -5.01 4.14 -4.33
C TRP A 15 -5.46 5.43 -5.01
N ASP A 16 -6.67 5.38 -5.57
CA ASP A 16 -7.36 6.59 -6.00
C ASP A 16 -7.75 7.41 -4.77
N ARG A 17 -7.03 8.52 -4.54
CA ARG A 17 -7.34 9.46 -3.44
C ARG A 17 -8.80 9.90 -3.48
N GLU A 18 -9.33 10.14 -4.66
CA GLU A 18 -10.73 10.46 -4.89
C GLU A 18 -11.16 9.95 -6.26
N TRP A 19 -12.37 9.38 -6.31
CA TRP A 19 -12.95 8.88 -7.55
C TRP A 19 -14.48 8.83 -7.44
N PHE A 20 -15.04 7.71 -6.99
CA PHE A 20 -16.49 7.57 -6.75
C PHE A 20 -16.92 8.18 -5.40
N LEU A 21 -15.97 8.37 -4.48
CA LEU A 21 -16.10 9.17 -3.26
C LEU A 21 -15.03 10.27 -3.26
N ASN A 22 -15.30 11.36 -2.53
CA ASN A 22 -14.32 12.41 -2.30
C ASN A 22 -13.27 11.97 -1.26
N SER A 23 -12.14 12.70 -1.21
CA SER A 23 -11.01 12.36 -0.36
C SER A 23 -11.35 12.32 1.13
N LYS A 24 -12.34 13.09 1.59
CA LYS A 24 -12.74 13.08 3.01
C LYS A 24 -13.18 11.70 3.47
N TYR A 25 -13.87 10.94 2.61
CA TYR A 25 -14.36 9.60 2.96
C TYR A 25 -13.31 8.51 2.72
N THR A 26 -12.51 8.62 1.65
CA THR A 26 -11.47 7.63 1.35
C THR A 26 -10.30 7.75 2.33
N ASN A 27 -9.96 8.95 2.83
CA ASN A 27 -8.91 9.15 3.83
C ASN A 27 -9.20 8.38 5.13
N GLU A 28 -10.46 8.19 5.52
CA GLU A 28 -10.83 7.37 6.69
C GLU A 28 -10.34 5.91 6.56
N TRP A 29 -10.15 5.41 5.34
CA TRP A 29 -9.66 4.06 5.08
C TRP A 29 -8.13 3.94 5.17
N LEU A 30 -7.40 5.06 5.17
CA LEU A 30 -5.93 5.05 5.30
C LEU A 30 -5.50 4.54 6.67
N VAL A 31 -6.25 4.87 7.73
CA VAL A 31 -5.95 4.42 9.09
C VAL A 31 -5.89 2.89 9.21
N PRO A 32 -6.96 2.14 8.90
CA PRO A 32 -6.91 0.68 8.95
C PRO A 32 -5.95 0.07 7.92
N PHE A 33 -5.71 0.74 6.79
CA PHE A 33 -4.73 0.31 5.79
C PHE A 33 -3.30 0.35 6.34
N PHE A 34 -2.85 1.51 6.86
CA PHE A 34 -1.51 1.67 7.42
C PHE A 34 -1.30 0.83 8.68
N ASP A 35 -2.32 0.71 9.54
CA ASP A 35 -2.27 -0.20 10.70
C ASP A 35 -2.01 -1.66 10.27
N SER A 36 -2.66 -2.10 9.20
CA SER A 36 -2.47 -3.45 8.66
C SER A 36 -1.11 -3.61 8.00
N LEU A 37 -0.66 -2.58 7.27
CA LEU A 37 0.65 -2.57 6.62
C LEU A 37 1.79 -2.62 7.65
N PHE A 38 1.74 -1.80 8.71
CA PHE A 38 2.77 -1.80 9.75
C PHE A 38 2.81 -3.12 10.51
N LYS A 39 1.67 -3.71 10.86
CA LYS A 39 1.61 -5.05 11.45
C LYS A 39 2.28 -6.11 10.56
N MET A 40 2.10 -6.03 9.24
CA MET A 40 2.74 -6.95 8.31
C MET A 40 4.26 -6.73 8.25
N LEU A 41 4.71 -5.47 8.18
CA LEU A 41 6.12 -5.11 8.14
C LEU A 41 6.85 -5.51 9.43
N GLU A 42 6.20 -5.39 10.59
CA GLU A 42 6.74 -5.86 11.88
C GLU A 42 6.80 -7.39 11.95
N LYS A 43 5.77 -8.07 11.44
CA LYS A 43 5.69 -9.53 11.46
C LYS A 43 6.70 -10.20 10.52
N GLU A 44 6.87 -9.66 9.31
CA GLU A 44 7.65 -10.28 8.23
C GLU A 44 8.79 -9.34 7.79
N SER A 45 9.97 -9.49 8.39
CA SER A 45 11.13 -8.59 8.17
C SER A 45 11.60 -8.43 6.71
N ASN A 46 11.27 -9.41 5.84
CA ASN A 46 11.61 -9.37 4.41
C ASN A 46 10.48 -8.82 3.53
N TYR A 47 9.30 -8.51 4.10
CA TYR A 47 8.17 -7.99 3.35
C TYR A 47 8.48 -6.59 2.81
N ARG A 48 8.09 -6.35 1.55
CA ARG A 48 8.27 -5.07 0.85
C ARG A 48 6.94 -4.65 0.25
N PHE A 49 6.63 -3.37 0.36
CA PHE A 49 5.40 -2.79 -0.16
C PHE A 49 5.70 -1.48 -0.89
N VAL A 50 5.03 -1.25 -2.02
CA VAL A 50 5.12 -0.02 -2.82
C VAL A 50 3.85 0.80 -2.60
N LEU A 51 3.99 2.04 -2.13
CA LEU A 51 2.90 2.98 -1.90
C LEU A 51 2.51 3.72 -3.19
N ASP A 52 2.12 2.97 -4.21
CA ASP A 52 1.50 3.44 -5.47
C ASP A 52 2.24 4.58 -6.23
N GLY A 53 3.51 4.83 -5.91
CA GLY A 53 4.28 5.91 -6.52
C GLY A 53 3.86 7.34 -6.12
N GLN A 54 3.03 7.50 -5.09
CA GLN A 54 2.53 8.79 -4.62
C GLN A 54 2.96 9.06 -3.18
N THR A 55 3.38 10.29 -2.89
CA THR A 55 3.78 10.71 -1.52
C THR A 55 2.63 11.29 -0.71
N LEU A 56 1.62 11.85 -1.39
CA LEU A 56 0.48 12.52 -0.77
C LEU A 56 -0.31 11.60 0.19
N ILE A 57 -0.35 10.29 -0.09
CA ILE A 57 -0.99 9.29 0.78
C ILE A 57 -0.41 9.26 2.21
N VAL A 58 0.86 9.68 2.39
CA VAL A 58 1.49 9.77 3.71
C VAL A 58 0.99 11.02 4.45
N GLU A 59 0.84 12.15 3.75
CA GLU A 59 0.27 13.37 4.31
C GLU A 59 -1.20 13.15 4.70
N ASP A 60 -2.01 12.59 3.80
CA ASP A 60 -3.43 12.27 4.05
C ASP A 60 -3.63 11.29 5.23
N TYR A 61 -2.62 10.47 5.57
CA TYR A 61 -2.65 9.57 6.74
C TYR A 61 -2.22 10.27 8.05
N LEU A 62 -1.35 11.28 7.97
CA LEU A 62 -0.82 11.99 9.13
C LEU A 62 -1.64 13.23 9.53
N ASP A 63 -2.50 13.72 8.63
CA ASP A 63 -3.48 14.79 8.87
C ASP A 63 -4.64 14.35 9.79
#